data_AF-A0A2S8ZSQ4-F1
#
_entry.id   AF-A0A2S8ZSQ4-F1
#
_cell.length_a   1.000
_cell.length_b   1.000
_cell.length_c   1.000
_cell.angle_alpha   90.00
_cell.angle_beta   90.00
_cell.angle_gamma   90.00
#
_symmetry.space_group_name_H-M   'P 1'
#
loop_
_entity.id
_entity.type
_entity.pdbx_description
1 polymer ?
#
loop_
_entity_poly.entity_id
_entity_poly.type
_entity_poly.pdbx_seq_one_letter_code
_entity_poly.pdbx_strand_id
1 'polypeptide(L)'
;MKPFLKIVPLFLLFFCTFTKAQKTPDSVLIKKAKLEIYDNPDKAIKIGEQLLKNSPDVKTSINLYMLLSTANIAKRNFDKSLKYILKAKELSQKTNDPKSQAGVLISVAIQYQQMELFSKCLETLNEADQYIAKIPEKNPEKYIETAASYAIKGMVYKSQSNSEIALEKFLISIQNYDKVPVKKTTYSNMSVVYYNIGYCYLNLNQIDKAQEAFSQSINYARKNYAKSLEAFALKGISEIHKQRHENQSAINLLLKAENLCKNTGDIILNEGLYKELAENYLAMGQQNLYQQYNKKSLEMRFKRKQNELKSINQVIDNHNKETALKSEKLKSYYRYIKMGSVLLGSILIVILLYFIVKIKKQNKKFHKEIQQMIRNQ
;
A
#
# COMPACT_ATOMS: atom_id res chain seq x y z
N MET A 1 19.74 -81.94 7.24
CA MET A 1 18.95 -81.63 8.45
C MET A 1 19.52 -80.39 9.13
N LYS A 2 18.73 -79.32 9.24
CA LYS A 2 18.76 -78.42 10.40
C LYS A 2 18.18 -79.22 11.61
N PRO A 3 18.38 -78.86 12.91
CA PRO A 3 18.02 -77.50 13.36
C PRO A 3 18.57 -76.92 14.70
N PHE A 4 18.14 -75.67 14.98
CA PHE A 4 17.86 -74.97 16.29
C PHE A 4 19.02 -74.79 17.33
N LEU A 5 19.24 -73.69 18.07
CA LEU A 5 18.63 -72.35 18.26
C LEU A 5 19.42 -71.52 19.33
N LYS A 6 19.56 -70.18 19.15
CA LYS A 6 19.74 -69.05 20.12
C LYS A 6 20.98 -69.03 21.06
N ILE A 7 21.73 -67.93 21.20
CA ILE A 7 21.40 -66.72 22.00
C ILE A 7 22.26 -65.50 21.57
N VAL A 8 21.57 -64.39 21.18
CA VAL A 8 21.78 -62.93 21.43
C VAL A 8 23.16 -62.28 21.13
N PRO A 9 23.21 -61.25 20.26
CA PRO A 9 23.26 -59.88 20.77
C PRO A 9 22.24 -58.95 20.10
N LEU A 10 21.30 -58.44 20.89
CA LEU A 10 20.39 -57.35 20.53
C LEU A 10 20.87 -56.09 21.26
N PHE A 11 21.91 -55.44 20.74
CA PHE A 11 22.39 -54.15 21.27
C PHE A 11 22.94 -53.26 20.15
N LEU A 12 22.15 -53.03 19.10
CA LEU A 12 22.54 -52.14 18.00
C LEU A 12 21.35 -51.41 17.36
N LEU A 13 20.36 -51.01 18.16
CA LEU A 13 19.21 -50.22 17.69
C LEU A 13 18.84 -49.14 18.71
N PHE A 14 19.74 -48.21 19.02
CA PHE A 14 19.36 -46.92 19.61
C PHE A 14 20.44 -45.84 19.43
N PHE A 15 20.83 -45.60 18.17
CA PHE A 15 21.42 -44.30 17.81
C PHE A 15 20.54 -43.65 16.73
N CYS A 16 19.32 -43.29 17.14
CA CYS A 16 18.61 -42.20 16.48
C CYS A 16 19.41 -40.93 16.74
N THR A 17 20.38 -40.62 15.88
CA THR A 17 20.96 -39.29 15.80
C THR A 17 19.81 -38.34 15.49
N PHE A 18 19.34 -37.61 16.50
CA PHE A 18 18.55 -36.41 16.31
C PHE A 18 19.45 -35.41 15.56
N THR A 19 19.43 -35.49 14.23
CA THR A 19 19.89 -34.38 13.40
C THR A 19 18.91 -33.24 13.69
N LYS A 20 19.29 -32.33 14.58
CA LYS A 20 18.64 -31.03 14.69
C LYS A 20 18.79 -30.38 13.32
N ALA A 21 17.76 -30.47 12.49
CA ALA A 21 17.66 -29.72 11.26
C ALA A 21 17.99 -28.26 11.60
N GLN A 22 19.06 -27.73 10.99
CA GLN A 22 19.49 -26.36 11.25
C GLN A 22 18.33 -25.45 10.83
N LYS A 23 17.65 -24.85 11.83
CA LYS A 23 16.44 -24.05 11.59
C LYS A 23 16.86 -22.85 10.74
N THR A 24 16.37 -22.79 9.50
CA THR A 24 16.64 -21.66 8.60
C THR A 24 16.28 -20.35 9.31
N PRO A 25 17.18 -19.35 9.36
CA PRO A 25 16.89 -18.10 10.05
C PRO A 25 15.65 -17.41 9.49
N ASP A 26 14.83 -16.84 10.37
CA ASP A 26 13.58 -16.16 9.99
C ASP A 26 13.82 -15.04 8.97
N SER A 27 14.95 -14.34 9.06
CA SER A 27 15.36 -13.29 8.09
C SER A 27 15.51 -13.81 6.65
N VAL A 28 16.04 -15.03 6.48
CA VAL A 28 16.19 -15.69 5.19
C VAL A 28 14.81 -16.10 4.65
N LEU A 29 13.94 -16.61 5.52
CA LEU A 29 12.57 -16.98 5.16
C LEU A 29 11.73 -15.76 4.76
N ILE A 30 11.86 -14.63 5.46
CA ILE A 30 11.20 -13.37 5.08
C ILE A 30 11.68 -12.90 3.71
N LYS A 31 13.00 -12.91 3.46
CA LYS A 31 13.55 -12.52 2.16
C LYS A 31 13.02 -13.41 1.04
N LYS A 32 12.96 -14.73 1.28
CA LYS A 32 12.37 -15.69 0.33
C LYS A 32 10.89 -15.38 0.09
N ALA A 33 10.11 -15.18 1.15
CA ALA A 33 8.69 -14.85 1.03
C ALA A 33 8.45 -13.56 0.23
N LYS A 34 9.30 -12.53 0.40
CA LYS A 34 9.22 -11.28 -0.39
C LYS A 34 9.43 -11.51 -1.89
N LEU A 35 10.38 -12.37 -2.27
CA LEU A 35 10.62 -12.70 -3.68
C LEU A 35 9.45 -13.47 -4.30
N GLU A 36 8.73 -14.25 -3.49
CA GLU A 36 7.59 -15.05 -3.95
C GLU A 36 6.30 -14.23 -4.08
N ILE A 37 6.22 -12.98 -3.61
CA ILE A 37 4.96 -12.19 -3.60
C ILE A 37 4.30 -12.14 -4.98
N TYR A 38 5.07 -11.88 -6.04
CA TYR A 38 4.54 -11.68 -7.40
C TYR A 38 4.52 -12.95 -8.25
N ASP A 39 5.29 -13.97 -7.86
CA ASP A 39 5.43 -15.21 -8.62
C ASP A 39 4.63 -16.37 -7.99
N ASN A 40 4.51 -16.40 -6.66
CA ASN A 40 3.75 -17.40 -5.89
C ASN A 40 3.25 -16.81 -4.55
N PRO A 41 2.22 -15.94 -4.59
CA PRO A 41 1.72 -15.25 -3.40
C PRO A 41 1.19 -16.22 -2.32
N ASP A 42 0.71 -17.40 -2.68
CA ASP A 42 0.27 -18.41 -1.71
C ASP A 42 1.43 -18.93 -0.85
N LYS A 43 2.58 -19.16 -1.46
CA LYS A 43 3.80 -19.54 -0.74
C LYS A 43 4.30 -18.41 0.16
N ALA A 44 4.25 -17.16 -0.32
CA ALA A 44 4.58 -16.00 0.51
C ALA A 44 3.65 -15.89 1.73
N ILE A 45 2.34 -16.09 1.56
CA ILE A 45 1.34 -16.10 2.63
C ILE A 45 1.65 -17.22 3.63
N LYS A 46 1.86 -18.46 3.15
CA LYS A 46 2.15 -19.61 4.01
C LYS A 46 3.38 -19.38 4.88
N ILE A 47 4.47 -18.85 4.31
CA ILE A 47 5.69 -18.54 5.05
C ILE A 47 5.41 -17.43 6.08
N GLY A 48 4.74 -16.35 5.67
CA GLY A 48 4.42 -15.22 6.56
C GLY A 48 3.56 -15.62 7.75
N GLU A 49 2.51 -16.42 7.53
CA GLU A 49 1.63 -16.93 8.59
C GLU A 49 2.35 -17.88 9.54
N GLN A 50 3.24 -18.74 9.00
CA GLN A 50 4.06 -19.63 9.83
C GLN A 50 5.02 -18.86 10.74
N LEU A 51 5.69 -17.84 10.21
CA LEU A 51 6.62 -17.01 10.98
C LEU A 51 5.89 -16.21 12.06
N LEU A 52 4.69 -15.71 11.76
CA LEU A 52 3.90 -14.94 12.71
C LEU A 52 3.43 -15.78 13.93
N LYS A 53 3.23 -17.10 13.75
CA LYS A 53 2.88 -18.01 14.85
C LYS A 53 3.98 -18.18 15.89
N ASN A 54 5.24 -17.91 15.54
CA ASN A 54 6.36 -18.04 16.47
C ASN A 54 6.51 -16.82 17.39
N SER A 55 5.47 -15.97 17.50
CA SER A 55 5.42 -14.76 18.32
C SER A 55 6.66 -13.87 18.15
N PRO A 56 6.94 -13.38 16.92
CA PRO A 56 8.12 -12.57 16.66
C PRO A 56 8.02 -11.19 17.35
N ASP A 57 9.15 -10.50 17.47
CA ASP A 57 9.21 -9.15 18.02
C ASP A 57 8.30 -8.17 17.23
N VAL A 58 8.00 -7.00 17.82
CA VAL A 58 7.05 -6.03 17.25
C VAL A 58 7.47 -5.58 15.85
N LYS A 59 8.77 -5.34 15.60
CA LYS A 59 9.27 -4.86 14.30
C LYS A 59 9.15 -5.95 13.24
N THR A 60 9.47 -7.18 13.60
CA THR A 60 9.29 -8.34 12.71
C THR A 60 7.81 -8.60 12.44
N SER A 61 6.95 -8.49 13.44
CA SER A 61 5.49 -8.60 13.30
C SER A 61 4.91 -7.59 12.31
N ILE A 62 5.32 -6.31 12.40
CA ILE A 62 4.91 -5.27 11.45
C ILE A 62 5.31 -5.67 10.02
N ASN A 63 6.57 -6.05 9.82
CA ASN A 63 7.08 -6.45 8.50
C ASN A 63 6.34 -7.68 7.92
N LEU A 64 6.01 -8.65 8.76
CA LEU A 64 5.24 -9.84 8.35
C LEU A 64 3.80 -9.47 7.99
N TYR A 65 3.14 -8.61 8.76
CA TYR A 65 1.80 -8.14 8.41
C TYR A 65 1.77 -7.34 7.10
N MET A 66 2.77 -6.49 6.86
CA MET A 66 2.91 -5.81 5.57
C MET A 66 3.11 -6.83 4.44
N LEU A 67 4.00 -7.81 4.60
CA LEU A 67 4.22 -8.88 3.61
C LEU A 67 2.94 -9.65 3.29
N LEU A 68 2.20 -10.05 4.33
CA LEU A 68 0.93 -10.77 4.19
C LEU A 68 -0.12 -9.91 3.49
N SER A 69 -0.19 -8.61 3.81
CA SER A 69 -1.04 -7.67 3.09
C SER A 69 -0.67 -7.61 1.61
N THR A 70 0.59 -7.33 1.26
CA THR A 70 1.05 -7.23 -0.13
C THR A 70 0.79 -8.52 -0.92
N ALA A 71 1.03 -9.69 -0.32
CA ALA A 71 0.75 -10.97 -0.96
C ALA A 71 -0.76 -11.19 -1.19
N ASN A 72 -1.63 -10.73 -0.28
CA ASN A 72 -3.07 -10.77 -0.49
C ASN A 72 -3.54 -9.74 -1.53
N ILE A 73 -2.90 -8.58 -1.66
CA ILE A 73 -3.13 -7.63 -2.77
C ILE A 73 -2.81 -8.29 -4.11
N ALA A 74 -1.69 -9.00 -4.22
CA ALA A 74 -1.33 -9.74 -5.44
C ALA A 74 -2.41 -10.78 -5.83
N LYS A 75 -3.09 -11.36 -4.84
CA LYS A 75 -4.24 -12.26 -5.05
C LYS A 75 -5.59 -11.55 -5.23
N ARG A 76 -5.64 -10.22 -5.18
CA ARG A 76 -6.86 -9.39 -5.12
C ARG A 76 -7.79 -9.76 -3.95
N ASN A 77 -7.22 -10.27 -2.86
CA ASN A 77 -7.94 -10.55 -1.62
C ASN A 77 -7.84 -9.32 -0.69
N PHE A 78 -8.58 -8.26 -1.03
CA PHE A 78 -8.48 -7.00 -0.29
C PHE A 78 -9.01 -7.12 1.14
N ASP A 79 -9.94 -8.04 1.39
CA ASP A 79 -10.44 -8.37 2.73
C ASP A 79 -9.29 -8.78 3.69
N LYS A 80 -8.58 -9.86 3.37
CA LYS A 80 -7.44 -10.30 4.19
C LYS A 80 -6.31 -9.27 4.19
N SER A 81 -6.07 -8.61 3.06
CA SER A 81 -5.03 -7.59 2.98
C SER A 81 -5.29 -6.43 3.94
N LEU A 82 -6.52 -5.89 3.94
CA LEU A 82 -6.92 -4.79 4.79
C LEU A 82 -6.80 -5.19 6.28
N LYS A 83 -7.24 -6.40 6.62
CA LYS A 83 -7.08 -6.94 7.98
C LYS A 83 -5.61 -6.96 8.42
N TYR A 84 -4.70 -7.41 7.57
CA TYR A 84 -3.27 -7.47 7.91
C TYR A 84 -2.63 -6.09 7.99
N ILE A 85 -2.91 -5.19 7.03
CA ILE A 85 -2.26 -3.87 7.03
C ILE A 85 -2.74 -2.98 8.17
N LEU A 86 -4.00 -3.11 8.60
CA LEU A 86 -4.51 -2.38 9.76
C LEU A 86 -3.85 -2.86 11.06
N LYS A 87 -3.51 -4.15 11.19
CA LYS A 87 -2.70 -4.64 12.32
C LYS A 87 -1.29 -4.05 12.30
N ALA A 88 -0.66 -3.97 11.13
CA ALA A 88 0.64 -3.31 11.00
C ALA A 88 0.55 -1.84 11.40
N LYS A 89 -0.52 -1.12 11.02
CA LYS A 89 -0.77 0.28 11.39
C LYS A 89 -0.90 0.45 12.90
N GLU A 90 -1.67 -0.40 13.56
CA GLU A 90 -1.83 -0.34 15.02
C GLU A 90 -0.49 -0.58 15.75
N LEU A 91 0.28 -1.56 15.30
CA LEU A 91 1.58 -1.86 15.91
C LEU A 91 2.59 -0.74 15.66
N SER A 92 2.67 -0.18 14.44
CA SER A 92 3.65 0.87 14.12
C SER A 92 3.38 2.16 14.88
N GLN A 93 2.12 2.48 15.18
CA GLN A 93 1.76 3.63 16.02
C GLN A 93 2.30 3.53 17.45
N LYS A 94 2.54 2.31 17.96
CA LYS A 94 3.13 2.07 19.29
C LYS A 94 4.66 2.09 19.28
N THR A 95 5.28 2.24 18.11
CA THR A 95 6.74 2.32 17.98
C THR A 95 7.22 3.77 17.90
N ASN A 96 8.43 4.05 18.38
CA ASN A 96 9.11 5.33 18.16
C ASN A 96 10.04 5.25 16.93
N ASP A 97 9.54 4.69 15.83
CA ASP A 97 10.28 4.48 14.57
C ASP A 97 9.57 5.20 13.42
N PRO A 98 9.99 6.44 13.07
CA PRO A 98 9.39 7.20 11.98
C PRO A 98 9.45 6.48 10.64
N LYS A 99 10.49 5.69 10.39
CA LYS A 99 10.63 4.92 9.15
C LYS A 99 9.58 3.82 9.09
N SER A 100 9.39 3.07 10.19
CA SER A 100 8.34 2.04 10.23
C SER A 100 6.94 2.65 10.13
N GLN A 101 6.71 3.81 10.73
CA GLN A 101 5.43 4.53 10.66
C GLN A 101 5.13 4.97 9.22
N ALA A 102 6.10 5.61 8.54
CA ALA A 102 5.98 6.01 7.14
C ALA A 102 5.70 4.82 6.21
N GLY A 103 6.52 3.75 6.28
CA GLY A 103 6.39 2.60 5.38
C GLY A 103 5.05 1.86 5.54
N VAL A 104 4.53 1.77 6.76
CA VAL A 104 3.20 1.19 7.01
C VAL A 104 2.09 2.08 6.45
N LEU A 105 2.16 3.40 6.65
CA LEU A 105 1.17 4.33 6.08
C LEU A 105 1.18 4.31 4.56
N ILE A 106 2.36 4.27 3.92
CA ILE A 106 2.47 4.09 2.46
C ILE A 106 1.79 2.78 2.04
N SER A 107 1.99 1.69 2.78
CA SER A 107 1.34 0.41 2.45
C SER A 107 -0.18 0.43 2.65
N VAL A 108 -0.69 1.19 3.63
CA VAL A 108 -2.13 1.48 3.75
C VAL A 108 -2.62 2.28 2.55
N ALA A 109 -1.86 3.28 2.10
CA ALA A 109 -2.19 4.07 0.93
C ALA A 109 -2.23 3.21 -0.35
N ILE A 110 -1.30 2.26 -0.52
CA ILE A 110 -1.35 1.27 -1.61
C ILE A 110 -2.68 0.50 -1.58
N GLN A 111 -3.12 0.05 -0.40
CA GLN A 111 -4.40 -0.65 -0.26
C GLN A 111 -5.58 0.24 -0.70
N TYR A 112 -5.59 1.51 -0.30
CA TYR A 112 -6.62 2.46 -0.73
C TYR A 112 -6.56 2.77 -2.22
N GLN A 113 -5.36 2.90 -2.81
CA GLN A 113 -5.18 3.10 -4.25
C GLN A 113 -5.74 1.91 -5.04
N GLN A 114 -5.48 0.67 -4.60
CA GLN A 114 -5.98 -0.54 -5.25
C GLN A 114 -7.50 -0.71 -5.16
N MET A 115 -8.11 -0.09 -4.16
CA MET A 115 -9.57 -0.02 -3.97
C MET A 115 -10.18 1.25 -4.58
N GLU A 116 -9.39 2.03 -5.32
CA GLU A 116 -9.82 3.28 -5.97
C GLU A 116 -10.30 4.37 -4.99
N LEU A 117 -9.94 4.27 -3.71
CA LEU A 117 -10.22 5.30 -2.69
C LEU A 117 -9.15 6.39 -2.72
N PHE A 118 -9.09 7.13 -3.84
CA PHE A 118 -7.99 8.07 -4.13
C PHE A 118 -7.81 9.18 -3.09
N SER A 119 -8.91 9.77 -2.60
CA SER A 119 -8.82 10.82 -1.58
C SER A 119 -8.20 10.31 -0.27
N LYS A 120 -8.60 9.11 0.19
CA LYS A 120 -8.03 8.48 1.39
C LYS A 120 -6.58 8.07 1.17
N CYS A 121 -6.26 7.59 -0.02
CA CYS A 121 -4.88 7.29 -0.41
C CYS A 121 -4.00 8.53 -0.25
N LEU A 122 -4.39 9.67 -0.83
CA LEU A 122 -3.65 10.92 -0.74
C LEU A 122 -3.59 11.48 0.70
N GLU A 123 -4.68 11.43 1.46
CA GLU A 123 -4.69 11.80 2.90
C GLU A 123 -3.68 10.97 3.69
N THR A 124 -3.65 9.65 3.45
CA THR A 124 -2.72 8.73 4.13
C THR A 124 -1.27 8.96 3.71
N LEU A 125 -1.01 9.29 2.43
CA LEU A 125 0.33 9.65 1.96
C LEU A 125 0.80 10.97 2.58
N ASN A 126 -0.08 11.95 2.75
CA ASN A 126 0.26 13.18 3.45
C ASN A 126 0.59 12.92 4.93
N GLU A 127 -0.12 11.99 5.58
CA GLU A 127 0.24 11.52 6.94
C GLU A 127 1.64 10.86 6.92
N ALA A 128 1.92 10.00 5.94
CA ALA A 128 3.23 9.36 5.79
C ALA A 128 4.37 10.38 5.60
N ASP A 129 4.15 11.42 4.80
CA ASP A 129 5.13 12.47 4.53
C ASP A 129 5.57 13.20 5.81
N GLN A 130 4.69 13.34 6.82
CA GLN A 130 5.05 13.90 8.13
C GLN A 130 6.06 13.03 8.89
N TYR A 131 6.00 11.71 8.72
CA TYR A 131 6.97 10.79 9.32
C TYR A 131 8.25 10.70 8.50
N ILE A 132 8.15 10.73 7.16
CA ILE A 132 9.32 10.81 6.27
C ILE A 132 10.16 12.06 6.57
N ALA A 133 9.52 13.20 6.86
CA ALA A 133 10.21 14.43 7.22
C ALA A 133 11.09 14.29 8.48
N LYS A 134 10.73 13.41 9.41
CA LYS A 134 11.50 13.12 10.64
C LYS A 134 12.70 12.21 10.41
N ILE A 135 12.81 11.56 9.24
CA ILE A 135 13.96 10.74 8.89
C ILE A 135 15.13 11.67 8.51
N PRO A 136 16.36 11.44 9.01
CA PRO A 136 17.52 12.27 8.71
C PRO A 136 17.78 12.42 7.20
N GLU A 137 18.26 13.60 6.80
CA GLU A 137 18.70 13.85 5.43
C GLU A 137 19.83 12.89 5.03
N LYS A 138 19.91 12.57 3.74
CA LYS A 138 20.88 11.62 3.17
C LYS A 138 20.78 10.18 3.69
N ASN A 139 19.77 9.85 4.51
CA ASN A 139 19.47 8.48 4.87
C ASN A 139 18.83 7.73 3.67
N PRO A 140 19.39 6.60 3.22
CA PRO A 140 18.79 5.78 2.15
C PRO A 140 17.33 5.39 2.38
N GLU A 141 16.92 5.20 3.63
CA GLU A 141 15.54 4.88 3.98
C GLU A 141 14.58 6.03 3.64
N LYS A 142 15.00 7.29 3.86
CA LYS A 142 14.22 8.46 3.47
C LYS A 142 13.96 8.45 1.97
N TYR A 143 15.00 8.20 1.16
CA TYR A 143 14.87 8.12 -0.29
C TYR A 143 13.93 7.00 -0.73
N ILE A 144 13.99 5.83 -0.09
CA ILE A 144 13.08 4.71 -0.41
C ILE A 144 11.62 5.07 -0.11
N GLU A 145 11.33 5.59 1.09
CA GLU A 145 9.95 5.91 1.47
C GLU A 145 9.41 7.11 0.67
N THR A 146 10.23 8.14 0.40
CA THR A 146 9.86 9.24 -0.51
C THR A 146 9.56 8.70 -1.91
N ALA A 147 10.43 7.86 -2.47
CA ALA A 147 10.22 7.28 -3.79
C ALA A 147 8.92 6.47 -3.85
N ALA A 148 8.64 5.65 -2.84
CA ALA A 148 7.40 4.89 -2.75
C ALA A 148 6.17 5.80 -2.65
N SER A 149 6.19 6.82 -1.78
CA SER A 149 5.09 7.81 -1.64
C SER A 149 4.77 8.47 -2.99
N TYR A 150 5.78 8.98 -3.70
CA TYR A 150 5.60 9.61 -5.01
C TYR A 150 5.16 8.63 -6.10
N ALA A 151 5.62 7.38 -6.08
CA ALA A 151 5.12 6.35 -7.01
C ALA A 151 3.60 6.16 -6.85
N ILE A 152 3.11 6.08 -5.62
CA ILE A 152 1.68 5.89 -5.36
C ILE A 152 0.87 7.14 -5.73
N LYS A 153 1.38 8.35 -5.45
CA LYS A 153 0.78 9.59 -5.95
C LYS A 153 0.67 9.58 -7.49
N GLY A 154 1.73 9.18 -8.18
CA GLY A 154 1.73 9.02 -9.64
C GLY A 154 0.67 8.02 -10.12
N MET A 155 0.51 6.88 -9.44
CA MET A 155 -0.54 5.90 -9.78
C MET A 155 -1.94 6.47 -9.61
N VAL A 156 -2.19 7.27 -8.56
CA VAL A 156 -3.49 7.94 -8.35
C VAL A 156 -3.80 8.89 -9.51
N TYR A 157 -2.87 9.79 -9.86
CA TYR A 157 -3.09 10.73 -10.97
C TYR A 157 -3.25 10.02 -12.32
N LYS A 158 -2.50 8.92 -12.54
CA LYS A 158 -2.66 8.09 -13.73
C LYS A 158 -4.05 7.47 -13.81
N SER A 159 -4.57 6.95 -12.69
CA SER A 159 -5.94 6.41 -12.61
C SER A 159 -7.02 7.48 -12.82
N GLN A 160 -6.71 8.75 -12.60
CA GLN A 160 -7.55 9.90 -12.89
C GLN A 160 -7.32 10.47 -14.31
N SER A 161 -6.63 9.72 -15.18
CA SER A 161 -6.30 10.10 -16.56
C SER A 161 -5.43 11.36 -16.69
N ASN A 162 -4.73 11.76 -15.63
CA ASN A 162 -3.83 12.92 -15.64
C ASN A 162 -2.38 12.44 -15.85
N SER A 163 -2.02 12.17 -17.11
CA SER A 163 -0.76 11.50 -17.45
C SER A 163 0.47 12.39 -17.22
N GLU A 164 0.34 13.70 -17.38
CA GLU A 164 1.40 14.69 -17.17
C GLU A 164 1.75 14.81 -15.69
N ILE A 165 0.76 14.99 -14.81
CA ILE A 165 1.01 15.04 -13.36
C ILE A 165 1.51 13.69 -12.87
N ALA A 166 0.95 12.58 -13.37
CA ALA A 166 1.42 11.25 -13.03
C ALA A 166 2.91 11.08 -13.36
N LEU A 167 3.31 11.50 -14.57
CA LEU A 167 4.70 11.45 -15.02
C LEU A 167 5.62 12.29 -14.12
N GLU A 168 5.21 13.51 -13.75
CA GLU A 168 5.96 14.35 -12.81
C GLU A 168 6.22 13.60 -11.49
N LYS A 169 5.20 12.99 -10.89
CA LYS A 169 5.36 12.24 -9.63
C LYS A 169 6.21 10.99 -9.80
N PHE A 170 6.06 10.25 -10.90
CA PHE A 170 6.89 9.08 -11.18
C PHE A 170 8.36 9.44 -11.40
N LEU A 171 8.67 10.57 -12.05
CA LEU A 171 10.05 11.02 -12.23
C LEU A 171 10.69 11.41 -10.88
N ILE A 172 9.95 12.08 -9.99
CA ILE A 172 10.41 12.34 -8.62
C ILE A 172 10.69 11.01 -7.87
N SER A 173 9.84 10.00 -8.08
CA SER A 173 10.06 8.66 -7.52
C SER A 173 11.38 8.04 -8.00
N ILE A 174 11.62 8.01 -9.31
CA ILE A 174 12.87 7.47 -9.89
C ILE A 174 14.10 8.24 -9.39
N GLN A 175 14.06 9.57 -9.37
CA GLN A 175 15.15 10.40 -8.86
C GLN A 175 15.52 10.07 -7.41
N ASN A 176 14.54 9.70 -6.57
CA ASN A 176 14.82 9.27 -5.21
C ASN A 176 15.37 7.84 -5.16
N TYR A 177 14.83 6.90 -5.95
CA TYR A 177 15.41 5.56 -6.05
C TYR A 177 16.86 5.58 -6.54
N ASP A 178 17.23 6.52 -7.41
CA ASP A 178 18.60 6.65 -7.90
C ASP A 178 19.60 7.10 -6.84
N LYS A 179 19.14 7.79 -5.79
CA LYS A 179 19.95 8.18 -4.62
C LYS A 179 20.20 7.04 -3.65
N VAL A 180 19.53 5.88 -3.81
CA VAL A 180 19.71 4.72 -2.94
C VAL A 180 20.99 3.97 -3.32
N PRO A 181 21.97 3.81 -2.41
CA PRO A 181 23.25 3.17 -2.74
C PRO A 181 23.11 1.70 -3.17
N VAL A 182 22.23 0.95 -2.49
CA VAL A 182 21.99 -0.48 -2.77
C VAL A 182 20.67 -0.65 -3.51
N LYS A 183 20.68 -0.46 -4.83
CA LYS A 183 19.47 -0.51 -5.68
C LYS A 183 18.80 -1.91 -5.75
N LYS A 184 19.49 -2.97 -5.33
CA LYS A 184 18.93 -4.34 -5.40
C LYS A 184 17.59 -4.49 -4.67
N THR A 185 17.37 -3.75 -3.60
CA THR A 185 16.11 -3.78 -2.84
C THR A 185 14.99 -2.97 -3.49
N THR A 186 15.29 -2.15 -4.50
CA THR A 186 14.33 -1.24 -5.15
C THR A 186 13.98 -1.65 -6.58
N TYR A 187 14.70 -2.60 -7.20
CA TYR A 187 14.51 -3.01 -8.59
C TYR A 187 13.07 -3.36 -8.96
N SER A 188 12.35 -4.13 -8.14
CA SER A 188 10.92 -4.42 -8.41
C SER A 188 10.07 -3.15 -8.41
N ASN A 189 10.32 -2.23 -7.49
CA ASN A 189 9.57 -0.96 -7.43
C ASN A 189 9.92 -0.08 -8.64
N MET A 190 11.19 0.02 -9.01
CA MET A 190 11.62 0.77 -10.20
C MET A 190 10.99 0.18 -11.47
N SER A 191 10.94 -1.15 -11.59
CA SER A 191 10.27 -1.84 -12.69
C SER A 191 8.80 -1.44 -12.80
N VAL A 192 8.07 -1.43 -11.67
CA VAL A 192 6.67 -0.99 -11.61
C VAL A 192 6.55 0.49 -11.99
N VAL A 193 7.42 1.37 -11.49
CA VAL A 193 7.37 2.81 -11.82
C VAL A 193 7.62 3.05 -13.30
N TYR A 194 8.66 2.45 -13.88
CA TYR A 194 8.95 2.55 -15.33
C TYR A 194 7.84 1.97 -16.21
N TYR A 195 7.19 0.89 -15.78
CA TYR A 195 5.99 0.37 -16.46
C TYR A 195 4.89 1.42 -16.50
N ASN A 196 4.63 2.11 -15.39
CA ASN A 196 3.61 3.15 -15.33
C ASN A 196 4.02 4.40 -16.13
N ILE A 197 5.29 4.79 -16.11
CA ILE A 197 5.84 5.85 -16.97
C ILE A 197 5.61 5.52 -18.44
N GLY A 198 5.85 4.26 -18.86
CA GLY A 198 5.60 3.81 -20.23
C GLY A 198 4.16 4.05 -20.68
N TYR A 199 3.18 3.73 -19.84
CA TYR A 199 1.78 4.03 -20.13
C TYR A 199 1.45 5.52 -20.12
N CYS A 200 2.06 6.32 -19.25
CA CYS A 200 1.90 7.77 -19.30
C CYS A 200 2.39 8.31 -20.65
N TYR A 201 3.55 7.86 -21.14
CA TYR A 201 4.05 8.26 -22.46
C TYR A 201 3.18 7.75 -23.61
N LEU A 202 2.65 6.52 -23.54
CA LEU A 202 1.68 6.02 -24.52
C LEU A 202 0.43 6.89 -24.59
N ASN A 203 -0.15 7.25 -23.45
CA ASN A 203 -1.33 8.11 -23.38
C ASN A 203 -1.06 9.51 -23.94
N LEU A 204 0.18 9.99 -23.84
CA LEU A 204 0.65 11.26 -24.39
C LEU A 204 1.15 11.13 -25.83
N ASN A 205 0.95 9.97 -26.47
CA ASN A 205 1.39 9.66 -27.84
C ASN A 205 2.91 9.81 -28.08
N GLN A 206 3.73 9.65 -27.03
CA GLN A 206 5.19 9.70 -27.08
C GLN A 206 5.76 8.27 -27.16
N ILE A 207 5.54 7.61 -28.30
CA ILE A 207 5.77 6.17 -28.48
C ILE A 207 7.22 5.75 -28.17
N ASP A 208 8.22 6.51 -28.64
CA ASP A 208 9.64 6.13 -28.44
C ASP A 208 10.04 6.18 -26.96
N LYS A 209 9.56 7.18 -26.21
CA LYS A 209 9.79 7.28 -24.77
C LYS A 209 9.05 6.19 -24.01
N ALA A 210 7.86 5.79 -24.48
CA ALA A 210 7.14 4.66 -23.91
C ALA A 210 7.95 3.36 -24.08
N GLN A 211 8.51 3.13 -25.28
CA GLN A 211 9.34 1.97 -25.56
C GLN A 211 10.59 1.92 -24.67
N GLU A 212 11.26 3.05 -24.48
CA GLU A 212 12.40 3.17 -23.58
C GLU A 212 12.00 2.84 -22.13
N ALA A 213 10.91 3.42 -21.65
CA ALA A 213 10.41 3.20 -20.29
C ALA A 213 10.04 1.72 -20.04
N PHE A 214 9.33 1.07 -20.97
CA PHE A 214 9.04 -0.36 -20.85
C PHE A 214 10.31 -1.21 -20.90
N SER A 215 11.31 -0.83 -21.70
CA SER A 215 12.60 -1.52 -21.75
C SER A 215 13.35 -1.42 -20.42
N GLN A 216 13.34 -0.25 -19.77
CA GLN A 216 13.86 -0.10 -18.41
C GLN A 216 13.08 -0.94 -17.41
N SER A 217 11.75 -1.00 -17.53
CA SER A 217 10.91 -1.85 -16.69
C SER A 217 11.31 -3.33 -16.77
N ILE A 218 11.53 -3.86 -17.99
CA ILE A 218 12.04 -5.22 -18.23
C ILE A 218 13.42 -5.42 -17.60
N ASN A 219 14.35 -4.48 -17.80
CA ASN A 219 15.70 -4.55 -17.26
C ASN A 219 15.68 -4.70 -15.73
N TYR A 220 14.91 -3.86 -15.04
CA TYR A 220 14.78 -3.94 -13.59
C TYR A 220 14.06 -5.20 -13.11
N ALA A 221 13.03 -5.67 -13.82
CA ALA A 221 12.35 -6.93 -13.52
C ALA A 221 13.33 -8.12 -13.59
N ARG A 222 14.14 -8.19 -14.66
CA ARG A 222 15.15 -9.23 -14.86
C ARG A 222 16.24 -9.21 -13.79
N LYS A 223 16.73 -8.02 -13.41
CA LYS A 223 17.72 -7.87 -12.33
C LYS A 223 17.25 -8.43 -10.98
N ASN A 224 15.94 -8.51 -10.76
CA ASN A 224 15.36 -9.10 -9.54
C ASN A 224 14.61 -10.42 -9.78
N TYR A 225 14.76 -11.03 -10.96
CA TYR A 225 14.09 -12.28 -11.35
C TYR A 225 12.56 -12.26 -11.23
N ALA A 226 11.93 -11.08 -11.31
CA ALA A 226 10.50 -10.91 -11.12
C ALA A 226 9.74 -11.14 -12.45
N LYS A 227 9.35 -12.40 -12.70
CA LYS A 227 8.81 -12.83 -14.00
C LYS A 227 7.47 -12.17 -14.32
N SER A 228 6.59 -12.02 -13.33
CA SER A 228 5.31 -11.30 -13.52
C SER A 228 5.53 -9.85 -13.96
N LEU A 229 6.52 -9.16 -13.39
CA LEU A 229 6.82 -7.76 -13.76
C LEU A 229 7.39 -7.65 -15.17
N GLU A 230 8.23 -8.60 -15.58
CA GLU A 230 8.71 -8.68 -16.96
C GLU A 230 7.54 -8.90 -17.93
N ALA A 231 6.60 -9.79 -17.61
CA ALA A 231 5.41 -10.05 -18.41
C ALA A 231 4.51 -8.80 -18.55
N PHE A 232 4.32 -8.02 -17.47
CA PHE A 232 3.62 -6.73 -17.55
C PHE A 232 4.27 -5.78 -18.56
N ALA A 233 5.60 -5.62 -18.50
CA ALA A 233 6.31 -4.72 -19.39
C ALA A 233 6.31 -5.20 -20.85
N LEU A 234 6.42 -6.52 -21.09
CA LEU A 234 6.27 -7.11 -22.43
C LEU A 234 4.89 -6.83 -23.03
N LYS A 235 3.82 -6.90 -22.22
CA LYS A 235 2.48 -6.50 -22.64
C LYS A 235 2.46 -5.03 -23.07
N GLY A 236 3.08 -4.13 -22.29
CA GLY A 236 3.21 -2.72 -22.68
C GLY A 236 3.91 -2.51 -24.02
N ILE A 237 4.99 -3.25 -24.31
CA ILE A 237 5.67 -3.21 -25.61
C ILE A 237 4.80 -3.79 -26.72
N SER A 238 4.01 -4.84 -26.47
CA SER A 238 3.10 -5.40 -27.47
C SER A 238 2.03 -4.39 -27.91
N GLU A 239 1.57 -3.50 -27.02
CA GLU A 239 0.62 -2.44 -27.38
C GLU A 239 1.26 -1.42 -28.34
N ILE A 240 2.56 -1.14 -28.21
CA ILE A 240 3.32 -0.31 -29.16
C ILE A 240 3.36 -0.98 -30.55
N HIS A 241 3.68 -2.28 -30.61
CA HIS A 241 3.66 -3.03 -31.87
C HIS A 241 2.25 -3.06 -32.48
N LYS A 242 1.21 -3.23 -31.67
CA LYS A 242 -0.20 -3.16 -32.11
C LYS A 242 -0.52 -1.80 -32.72
N GLN A 243 -0.12 -0.70 -32.09
CA GLN A 243 -0.29 0.67 -32.63
C GLN A 243 0.45 0.90 -33.94
N ARG A 244 1.59 0.21 -34.16
CA ARG A 244 2.34 0.21 -35.44
C ARG A 244 1.78 -0.78 -36.47
N HIS A 245 0.65 -1.43 -36.19
CA HIS A 245 0.05 -2.50 -37.00
C HIS A 245 0.92 -3.77 -37.16
N GLU A 246 1.92 -3.94 -36.30
CA GLU A 246 2.81 -5.09 -36.25
C GLU A 246 2.22 -6.22 -35.38
N ASN A 247 0.99 -6.63 -35.69
CA ASN A 247 0.17 -7.53 -34.84
C ASN A 247 0.87 -8.88 -34.54
N GLN A 248 1.61 -9.46 -35.49
CA GLN A 248 2.32 -10.72 -35.25
C GLN A 248 3.46 -10.55 -34.24
N SER A 249 4.19 -9.42 -34.28
CA SER A 249 5.22 -9.10 -33.30
C SER A 249 4.61 -8.90 -31.90
N ALA A 250 3.46 -8.22 -31.83
CA ALA A 250 2.70 -8.06 -30.59
C ALA A 250 2.30 -9.43 -30.01
N ILE A 251 1.74 -10.33 -30.83
CA ILE A 251 1.35 -11.70 -30.42
C ILE A 251 2.56 -12.47 -29.89
N ASN A 252 3.70 -12.43 -30.57
CA ASN A 252 4.91 -13.12 -30.11
C ASN A 252 5.37 -12.65 -28.72
N LEU A 253 5.31 -11.34 -28.46
CA LEU A 253 5.61 -10.76 -27.15
C LEU A 253 4.60 -11.18 -26.08
N LEU A 254 3.31 -11.20 -26.42
CA LEU A 254 2.23 -11.58 -25.52
C LEU A 254 2.29 -13.06 -25.14
N LEU A 255 2.57 -13.96 -26.10
CA LEU A 255 2.77 -15.39 -25.83
C LEU A 255 4.01 -15.65 -24.96
N LYS A 256 5.08 -14.87 -25.14
CA LYS A 256 6.25 -14.90 -24.26
C LYS A 256 5.86 -14.46 -22.83
N ALA A 257 5.07 -13.41 -22.70
CA ALA A 257 4.56 -12.93 -21.42
C ALA A 257 3.65 -13.96 -20.73
N GLU A 258 2.72 -14.58 -21.46
CA GLU A 258 1.84 -15.65 -20.95
C GLU A 258 2.66 -16.83 -20.41
N ASN A 259 3.68 -17.28 -21.14
CA ASN A 259 4.55 -18.37 -20.66
C ASN A 259 5.37 -17.98 -19.42
N LEU A 260 5.81 -16.72 -19.30
CA LEU A 260 6.52 -16.22 -18.12
C LEU A 260 5.64 -16.24 -16.87
N CYS A 261 4.34 -15.91 -17.01
CA CYS A 261 3.40 -15.79 -15.89
C CYS A 261 2.45 -16.99 -15.73
N LYS A 262 2.65 -18.09 -16.46
CA LYS A 262 1.74 -19.26 -16.46
C LYS A 262 1.39 -19.83 -15.07
N ASN A 263 2.30 -19.70 -14.10
CA ASN A 263 2.15 -20.26 -12.76
C ASN A 263 1.82 -19.20 -11.69
N THR A 264 1.68 -17.93 -12.06
CA THR A 264 1.60 -16.84 -11.06
C THR A 264 0.17 -16.56 -10.62
N GLY A 265 -0.81 -16.92 -11.46
CA GLY A 265 -2.24 -16.77 -11.15
C GLY A 265 -2.70 -15.31 -11.04
N ASP A 266 -1.92 -14.35 -11.55
CA ASP A 266 -2.23 -12.93 -11.53
C ASP A 266 -3.43 -12.63 -12.43
N ILE A 267 -4.57 -12.32 -11.81
CA ILE A 267 -5.84 -12.09 -12.51
C ILE A 267 -5.77 -10.85 -13.40
N ILE A 268 -5.07 -9.78 -12.99
CA ILE A 268 -5.00 -8.51 -13.73
C ILE A 268 -4.10 -8.67 -14.94
N LEU A 269 -2.92 -9.26 -14.73
CA LEU A 269 -1.98 -9.52 -15.80
C LEU A 269 -2.64 -10.41 -16.86
N ASN A 270 -3.27 -11.50 -16.43
CA ASN A 270 -3.94 -12.44 -17.34
C ASN A 270 -5.13 -11.82 -18.06
N GLU A 271 -6.00 -11.05 -17.36
CA GLU A 271 -7.10 -10.33 -18.01
C GLU A 271 -6.59 -9.46 -19.17
N GLY A 272 -5.54 -8.68 -18.90
CA GLY A 272 -4.91 -7.78 -19.88
C GLY A 272 -4.21 -8.52 -21.01
N LEU A 273 -3.39 -9.54 -20.71
CA LEU A 273 -2.71 -10.35 -21.73
C LEU A 273 -3.69 -11.02 -22.69
N TYR A 274 -4.74 -11.65 -22.15
CA TYR A 274 -5.73 -12.33 -22.98
C TYR A 274 -6.56 -11.35 -23.81
N LYS A 275 -6.85 -10.16 -23.27
CA LYS A 275 -7.51 -9.10 -24.03
C LYS A 275 -6.64 -8.67 -25.22
N GLU A 276 -5.37 -8.37 -24.99
CA GLU A 276 -4.44 -7.95 -26.04
C GLU A 276 -4.22 -9.05 -27.09
N LEU A 277 -4.12 -10.32 -26.68
CA LEU A 277 -4.05 -11.45 -27.62
C LEU A 277 -5.30 -11.54 -28.48
N ALA A 278 -6.49 -11.44 -27.87
CA ALA A 278 -7.74 -11.48 -28.61
C ALA A 278 -7.81 -10.35 -29.66
N GLU A 279 -7.50 -9.11 -29.27
CA GLU A 279 -7.52 -7.96 -30.18
C GLU A 279 -6.55 -8.11 -31.36
N ASN A 280 -5.32 -8.57 -31.11
CA ASN A 280 -4.35 -8.79 -32.18
C ASN A 280 -4.76 -9.97 -33.10
N TYR A 281 -5.31 -11.07 -32.56
CA TYR A 281 -5.83 -12.17 -33.38
C TYR A 281 -7.03 -11.74 -34.23
N LEU A 282 -7.90 -10.88 -33.70
CA LEU A 282 -9.00 -10.30 -34.45
C LEU A 282 -8.49 -9.44 -35.62
N ALA A 283 -7.49 -8.58 -35.36
CA ALA A 283 -6.85 -7.76 -36.40
C ALA A 283 -6.18 -8.61 -37.50
N MET A 284 -5.73 -9.82 -37.18
CA MET A 284 -5.16 -10.77 -38.13
C MET A 284 -6.19 -11.70 -38.79
N GLY A 285 -7.49 -11.56 -38.51
CA GLY A 285 -8.54 -12.41 -39.06
C GLY A 285 -8.60 -13.83 -38.46
N GLN A 286 -7.90 -14.09 -37.36
CA GLN A 286 -7.84 -15.40 -36.71
C GLN A 286 -9.02 -15.61 -35.74
N GLN A 287 -10.22 -15.75 -36.29
CA GLN A 287 -11.51 -15.81 -35.55
C GLN A 287 -11.50 -16.80 -34.37
N ASN A 288 -11.00 -18.02 -34.57
CA ASN A 288 -11.01 -19.08 -33.54
C ASN A 288 -10.15 -18.70 -32.32
N LEU A 289 -8.96 -18.15 -32.57
CA LEU A 289 -8.04 -17.73 -31.50
C LEU A 289 -8.56 -16.48 -30.79
N TYR A 290 -9.15 -15.53 -31.52
CA TYR A 290 -9.86 -14.40 -30.92
C TYR A 290 -10.93 -14.88 -29.92
N GLN A 291 -11.82 -15.79 -30.33
CA GLN A 291 -12.88 -16.30 -29.45
C GLN A 291 -12.32 -16.99 -28.20
N GLN A 292 -11.26 -17.80 -28.38
CA GLN A 292 -10.60 -18.49 -27.27
C GLN A 292 -10.03 -17.50 -26.25
N TYR A 293 -9.23 -16.52 -26.68
CA TYR A 293 -8.60 -15.56 -25.77
C TYR A 293 -9.59 -14.55 -25.19
N ASN A 294 -10.60 -14.13 -25.97
CA ASN A 294 -11.67 -13.27 -25.48
C ASN A 294 -12.43 -13.94 -24.33
N LYS A 295 -12.77 -15.24 -24.46
CA LYS A 295 -13.39 -16.02 -23.38
C LYS A 295 -12.50 -16.03 -22.13
N LYS A 296 -11.20 -16.34 -22.26
CA LYS A 296 -10.27 -16.31 -21.12
C LYS A 296 -10.20 -14.94 -20.44
N SER A 297 -10.19 -13.84 -21.22
CA SER A 297 -10.17 -12.48 -20.67
C SER A 297 -11.46 -12.18 -19.87
N LEU A 298 -12.63 -12.54 -20.41
CA LEU A 298 -13.91 -12.38 -19.73
C LEU A 298 -14.00 -13.19 -18.43
N GLU A 299 -13.48 -14.42 -18.41
CA GLU A 299 -13.38 -15.24 -17.18
C GLU A 299 -12.52 -14.55 -16.11
N MET A 300 -11.37 -13.99 -16.49
CA MET A 300 -10.51 -13.25 -15.55
C MET A 300 -11.19 -11.98 -15.03
N ARG A 301 -11.87 -11.23 -15.91
CA ARG A 301 -12.66 -10.05 -15.53
C ARG A 301 -13.75 -10.39 -14.53
N PHE A 302 -14.48 -11.48 -14.76
CA PHE A 302 -15.52 -11.94 -13.85
C PHE A 302 -14.95 -12.28 -12.47
N LYS A 303 -13.86 -13.06 -12.42
CA LYS A 303 -13.16 -13.41 -11.18
C LYS A 303 -12.66 -12.17 -10.43
N ARG A 304 -12.11 -11.20 -11.15
CA ARG A 304 -11.68 -9.91 -10.58
C ARG A 304 -12.83 -9.17 -9.91
N LYS A 305 -13.95 -8.99 -10.62
CA LYS A 305 -15.13 -8.31 -10.08
C LYS A 305 -15.70 -9.01 -8.85
N GLN A 306 -15.72 -10.35 -8.84
CA GLN A 306 -16.18 -11.12 -7.69
C GLN A 306 -15.29 -10.88 -6.46
N ASN A 307 -13.96 -10.83 -6.64
CA ASN A 307 -13.02 -10.54 -5.56
C ASN A 307 -13.16 -9.10 -5.01
N GLU A 308 -13.39 -8.13 -5.91
CA GLU A 308 -13.67 -6.73 -5.55
C GLU A 308 -14.94 -6.64 -4.71
N LEU A 309 -16.05 -7.22 -5.18
CA LEU A 309 -17.34 -7.22 -4.47
C LEU A 309 -17.23 -7.84 -3.06
N LYS A 310 -16.54 -8.97 -2.92
CA LYS A 310 -16.34 -9.63 -1.63
C LYS A 310 -15.65 -8.72 -0.60
N SER A 311 -14.84 -7.79 -1.08
CA SER A 311 -14.03 -6.92 -0.22
C SER A 311 -14.74 -5.64 0.21
N ILE A 312 -15.86 -5.27 -0.43
CA ILE A 312 -16.57 -3.99 -0.18
C ILE A 312 -17.08 -3.90 1.26
N ASN A 313 -17.61 -5.00 1.82
CA ASN A 313 -18.20 -4.98 3.16
C ASN A 313 -17.21 -4.52 4.23
N GLN A 314 -15.98 -5.06 4.24
CA GLN A 314 -14.97 -4.65 5.22
C GLN A 314 -14.49 -3.22 5.04
N VAL A 315 -14.47 -2.72 3.80
CA VAL A 315 -14.10 -1.34 3.50
C VAL A 315 -15.12 -0.38 4.09
N ILE A 316 -16.40 -0.71 3.92
CA ILE A 316 -17.52 0.04 4.50
C ILE A 316 -17.44 -0.01 6.03
N ASP A 317 -17.28 -1.20 6.61
CA ASP A 317 -17.21 -1.37 8.07
C ASP A 317 -16.05 -0.57 8.68
N ASN A 318 -14.86 -0.65 8.07
CA ASN A 318 -13.69 0.11 8.53
C ASN A 318 -13.89 1.61 8.34
N HIS A 319 -14.49 2.04 7.22
CA HIS A 319 -14.82 3.43 7.02
C HIS A 319 -15.79 3.94 8.07
N ASN A 320 -16.85 3.19 8.37
CA ASN A 320 -17.83 3.53 9.40
C ASN A 320 -17.17 3.64 10.77
N LYS A 321 -16.29 2.70 11.12
CA LYS A 321 -15.52 2.76 12.37
C LYS A 321 -14.63 3.99 12.46
N GLU A 322 -13.90 4.32 11.39
CA GLU A 322 -13.04 5.51 11.35
C GLU A 322 -13.87 6.80 11.44
N THR A 323 -14.98 6.87 10.71
CA THR A 323 -15.91 8.00 10.73
C THR A 323 -16.52 8.18 12.12
N ALA A 324 -16.88 7.09 12.80
CA ALA A 324 -17.37 7.13 14.17
C ALA A 324 -16.32 7.69 15.13
N LEU A 325 -15.06 7.26 15.02
CA LEU A 325 -13.95 7.78 15.82
C LEU A 325 -13.69 9.27 15.56
N LYS A 326 -13.70 9.71 14.29
CA LYS A 326 -13.57 11.13 13.92
C LYS A 326 -14.75 11.94 14.51
N SER A 327 -15.97 11.43 14.40
CA SER A 327 -17.18 12.04 14.96
C SER A 327 -17.11 12.18 16.49
N GLU A 328 -16.64 11.15 17.19
CA GLU A 328 -16.49 11.16 18.64
C GLU A 328 -15.45 12.17 19.11
N LYS A 329 -14.29 12.24 18.43
CA LYS A 329 -13.27 13.26 18.69
C LYS A 329 -13.82 14.68 18.47
N LEU A 330 -14.57 14.88 17.39
CA LEU A 330 -15.19 16.18 17.07
C LEU A 330 -16.24 16.58 18.11
N LYS A 331 -17.11 15.64 18.53
CA LYS A 331 -18.09 15.86 19.61
C LYS A 331 -17.39 16.23 20.93
N SER A 332 -16.30 15.55 21.26
CA SER A 332 -15.50 15.84 22.45
C SER A 332 -14.89 17.24 22.38
N TYR A 333 -14.31 17.62 21.24
CA TYR A 333 -13.77 18.97 21.00
C TYR A 333 -14.84 20.07 21.16
N TYR A 334 -16.01 19.90 20.54
CA TYR A 334 -17.12 20.85 20.70
C TYR A 334 -17.63 20.94 22.14
N ARG A 335 -17.60 19.83 22.89
CA ARG A 335 -17.95 19.83 24.32
C ARG A 335 -16.98 20.71 25.11
N TYR A 336 -15.68 20.61 24.85
CA TYR A 336 -14.68 21.47 25.50
C TYR A 336 -14.84 22.94 25.14
N ILE A 337 -15.09 23.27 23.86
CA ILE A 337 -15.38 24.65 23.45
C ILE A 337 -16.62 25.18 24.17
N LYS A 338 -17.70 24.39 24.24
CA LYS A 338 -18.93 24.79 24.93
C LYS A 338 -18.69 25.02 26.43
N MET A 339 -17.91 24.15 27.09
CA MET A 339 -17.54 24.37 28.50
C MET A 339 -16.71 25.65 28.66
N GLY A 340 -15.75 25.90 27.76
CA GLY A 340 -14.93 27.10 27.76
C GLY A 340 -15.75 28.38 27.55
N SER A 341 -16.71 28.38 26.62
CA SER A 341 -17.57 29.55 26.39
C SER A 341 -18.51 29.85 27.55
N VAL A 342 -19.04 28.83 28.22
CA VAL A 342 -19.84 28.99 29.45
C VAL A 342 -18.98 29.55 30.60
N LEU A 343 -17.77 29.04 30.78
CA LEU A 343 -16.81 29.58 31.76
C LEU A 343 -16.47 31.04 31.47
N LEU A 344 -16.15 31.39 30.23
CA LEU A 344 -15.84 32.77 29.84
C LEU A 344 -17.04 33.69 30.07
N GLY A 345 -18.24 33.25 29.70
CA GLY A 345 -19.48 34.00 29.91
C GLY A 345 -19.78 34.23 31.40
N SER A 346 -19.60 33.22 32.24
CA SER A 346 -19.79 33.36 33.70
C SER A 346 -18.78 34.33 34.32
N ILE A 347 -17.52 34.30 33.91
CA ILE A 347 -16.50 35.27 34.34
C ILE A 347 -16.89 36.71 33.94
N LEU A 348 -17.35 36.91 32.70
CA LEU A 348 -17.81 38.22 32.24
C LEU A 348 -19.01 38.73 33.04
N ILE A 349 -19.96 37.86 33.38
CA ILE A 349 -21.11 38.20 34.24
C ILE A 349 -20.62 38.64 35.62
N VAL A 350 -19.68 37.91 36.23
CA VAL A 350 -19.11 38.25 37.55
C VAL A 350 -18.41 39.61 37.50
N ILE A 351 -17.64 39.90 36.43
CA ILE A 351 -16.97 41.19 36.23
C ILE A 351 -18.01 42.32 36.09
N LEU A 352 -19.05 42.13 35.28
CA LEU A 352 -20.12 43.11 35.10
C LEU A 352 -20.86 43.38 36.42
N LEU A 353 -21.21 42.34 37.17
CA LEU A 353 -21.83 42.46 38.50
C LEU A 353 -20.94 43.24 39.47
N TYR A 354 -19.63 42.99 39.47
CA TYR A 354 -18.67 43.74 40.27
C TYR A 354 -18.68 45.23 39.93
N PHE A 355 -18.65 45.60 38.63
CA PHE A 355 -18.73 46.99 38.20
C PHE A 355 -20.07 47.66 38.58
N ILE A 356 -21.19 46.96 38.42
CA ILE A 356 -22.52 47.46 38.82
C ILE A 356 -22.55 47.77 40.33
N VAL A 357 -22.05 46.85 41.17
CA VAL A 357 -21.98 47.05 42.62
C VAL A 357 -21.05 48.22 42.98
N LYS A 358 -19.89 48.33 42.31
CA LYS A 358 -18.94 49.43 42.51
C LYS A 358 -19.57 50.79 42.19
N ILE A 359 -20.25 50.92 41.05
CA ILE A 359 -20.94 52.15 40.64
C ILE A 359 -22.06 52.50 41.62
N LYS A 360 -22.91 51.53 42.00
CA LYS A 360 -23.96 51.77 43.01
C LYS A 360 -23.40 52.28 44.33
N LYS A 361 -22.26 51.73 44.79
CA LYS A 361 -21.61 52.17 46.02
C LYS A 361 -21.06 53.61 45.91
N GLN A 362 -20.46 53.98 44.77
CA GLN A 362 -20.05 55.36 44.49
C GLN A 362 -21.23 56.33 44.45
N ASN A 363 -22.30 56.00 43.74
CA ASN A 363 -23.49 56.86 43.65
C ASN A 363 -24.13 57.10 45.03
N LYS A 364 -24.17 56.08 45.89
CA LYS A 364 -24.66 56.23 47.27
C LYS A 364 -23.77 57.16 48.10
N LYS A 365 -22.46 57.16 47.85
CA LYS A 365 -21.51 58.10 48.49
C LYS A 365 -21.76 59.53 48.02
N PHE A 366 -21.88 59.75 46.70
CA PHE A 366 -22.20 61.06 46.14
C PHE A 366 -23.54 61.62 46.65
N HIS A 367 -24.58 60.80 46.75
CA HIS A 367 -25.86 61.22 47.34
C HIS A 367 -25.71 61.68 48.80
N LYS A 368 -24.90 61.00 49.62
CA LYS A 368 -24.63 61.42 51.00
C LYS A 368 -23.87 62.75 51.05
N GLU A 369 -22.86 62.92 50.19
CA GLU A 369 -22.08 64.16 50.10
C GLU A 369 -22.95 65.35 49.65
N ILE A 370 -23.83 65.15 48.65
CA ILE A 370 -24.81 66.16 48.22
C ILE A 370 -25.79 66.51 49.34
N GLN A 371 -26.33 65.51 50.06
CA GLN A 371 -27.23 65.76 51.20
C GLN A 371 -26.55 66.53 52.34
N GLN A 372 -25.25 66.28 52.60
CA GLN A 372 -24.50 67.05 53.58
C GLN A 372 -24.28 68.50 53.13
N MET A 373 -24.00 68.75 51.86
CA MET A 373 -23.87 70.13 51.34
C MET A 373 -25.18 70.90 51.42
N ILE A 374 -26.31 70.26 51.10
CA ILE A 374 -27.65 70.88 51.21
C ILE A 374 -28.03 71.19 52.67
N ARG A 375 -27.59 70.37 53.63
CA ARG A 375 -27.86 70.60 55.07
C ARG A 375 -26.98 71.67 55.73
N ASN A 376 -25.86 72.01 55.10
CA ASN A 376 -24.88 72.97 55.62
C ASN A 376 -24.98 74.35 54.92
N GLN A 377 -25.96 74.52 54.03
CA GLN A 377 -26.45 75.81 53.53
C GLN A 377 -27.71 76.18 54.31
#